data_AF-A0A1E4JVS7-F1
#
_entry.id   AF-A0A1E4JVS7-F1
#
_cell.length_a   1.000
_cell.length_b   1.000
_cell.length_c   1.000
_cell.angle_alpha   90.00
_cell.angle_beta   90.00
_cell.angle_gamma   90.00
#
_symmetry.space_group_name_H-M   'P 1'
#
loop_
_entity.id
_entity.type
_entity.pdbx_description
1 polymer ?
#
loop_
_entity_poly.entity_id
_entity_poly.type
_entity_poly.pdbx_seq_one_letter_code
_entity_poly.pdbx_strand_id
1 'polypeptide(L)'
;MTPAAADLLQRRPVWLALSELFLDTDVDARLPSLAQSLAASGYSEAELDWILRRELQPLLQWNLVPVAGVWEGFDPEWLEQSIIGRRRRLRLPCLFPRDDWRRLAVLIREERERSAAAD
;
A
#
# COMPACT_ATOMS: atom_id res chain seq x y z
N MET A 1 -1.36 14.50 8.19
CA MET A 1 -0.39 13.73 7.41
C MET A 1 0.42 14.66 6.52
N THR A 2 1.75 14.53 6.54
CA THR A 2 2.68 15.30 5.69
C THR A 2 2.40 15.07 4.20
N PRO A 3 2.52 16.09 3.33
CA PRO A 3 2.42 15.88 1.88
C PRO A 3 3.45 14.84 1.41
N ALA A 4 3.02 13.90 0.56
CA ALA A 4 3.89 12.82 0.09
C ALA A 4 5.23 13.30 -0.48
N ALA A 5 5.23 14.37 -1.29
CA ALA A 5 6.45 14.94 -1.88
C ALA A 5 7.50 15.41 -0.85
N ALA A 6 7.07 15.74 0.37
CA ALA A 6 7.93 16.19 1.46
C ALA A 6 8.37 15.05 2.38
N ASP A 7 7.98 13.81 2.08
CA ASP A 7 8.09 12.65 2.98
C ASP A 7 8.49 11.37 2.22
N LEU A 8 9.17 11.52 1.08
CA LEU A 8 9.42 10.43 0.13
C LEU A 8 10.20 9.27 0.74
N LEU A 9 11.11 9.53 1.69
CA LEU A 9 11.90 8.48 2.35
C LEU A 9 11.03 7.49 3.13
N GLN A 10 10.00 7.97 3.83
CA GLN A 10 9.06 7.11 4.56
C GLN A 10 7.95 6.61 3.65
N ARG A 11 7.59 7.40 2.62
CA ARG A 11 6.45 7.13 1.76
C ARG A 11 6.73 6.02 0.73
N ARG A 12 7.93 5.99 0.12
CA ARG A 12 8.28 5.02 -0.93
C ARG A 12 8.15 3.56 -0.47
N PRO A 13 8.72 3.13 0.67
CA PRO A 13 8.59 1.74 1.12
C PRO A 13 7.13 1.34 1.36
N VAL A 14 6.32 2.26 1.89
CA VAL A 14 4.90 2.05 2.16
C VAL A 14 4.09 1.96 0.87
N TRP A 15 4.41 2.79 -0.13
CA TRP A 15 3.79 2.67 -1.45
C TRP A 15 4.08 1.33 -2.11
N LEU A 16 5.33 0.88 -2.06
CA LEU A 16 5.71 -0.42 -2.61
C LEU A 16 5.02 -1.57 -1.86
N ALA A 17 5.04 -1.58 -0.54
CA ALA A 17 4.39 -2.64 0.23
C ALA A 17 2.87 -2.68 0.02
N LEU A 18 2.20 -1.53 -0.08
CA LEU A 18 0.76 -1.49 -0.34
C LEU A 18 0.42 -1.68 -1.82
N SER A 19 1.32 -1.41 -2.76
CA SER A 19 1.08 -1.64 -4.19
C SER A 19 1.04 -3.13 -4.51
N GLU A 20 1.76 -3.97 -3.76
CA GLU A 20 1.69 -5.43 -3.82
C GLU A 20 0.29 -5.97 -3.63
N LEU A 21 -0.54 -5.27 -2.82
CA LEU A 21 -1.94 -5.62 -2.72
C LEU A 21 -2.62 -5.55 -4.07
N PHE A 22 -2.15 -4.80 -5.07
CA PHE A 22 -2.77 -4.62 -6.39
C PHE A 22 -2.29 -5.59 -7.48
N LEU A 23 -1.39 -6.52 -7.19
CA LEU A 23 -0.98 -7.55 -8.13
C LEU A 23 -2.13 -8.56 -8.35
N ASP A 24 -2.10 -9.24 -9.49
CA ASP A 24 -3.06 -10.28 -9.89
C ASP A 24 -2.65 -11.68 -9.37
N THR A 25 -1.63 -11.72 -8.51
CA THR A 25 -1.09 -12.93 -7.87
C THR A 25 -1.67 -13.16 -6.48
N ASP A 26 -1.53 -14.38 -5.96
CA ASP A 26 -1.92 -14.72 -4.58
C ASP A 26 -1.21 -13.84 -3.54
N VAL A 27 -1.98 -12.97 -2.89
CA VAL A 27 -1.50 -11.98 -1.91
C VAL A 27 -1.23 -12.62 -0.54
N ASP A 28 -1.84 -13.77 -0.24
CA ASP A 28 -1.83 -14.37 1.10
C ASP A 28 -0.41 -14.72 1.55
N ALA A 29 0.42 -15.22 0.64
CA ALA A 29 1.82 -15.55 0.91
C ALA A 29 2.67 -14.30 1.22
N ARG A 30 2.26 -13.13 0.76
CA ARG A 30 2.99 -11.86 0.94
C ARG A 30 2.53 -11.09 2.17
N LEU A 31 1.30 -11.29 2.65
CA LEU A 31 0.74 -10.54 3.78
C LEU A 31 1.68 -10.40 5.00
N PRO A 32 2.42 -11.44 5.44
CA PRO A 32 3.35 -11.29 6.56
C PRO A 32 4.52 -10.32 6.28
N SER A 33 5.13 -10.39 5.10
CA SER A 33 6.26 -9.51 4.75
C SER A 33 5.80 -8.07 4.51
N LEU A 34 4.60 -7.88 3.96
CA LEU A 34 3.96 -6.58 3.84
C LEU A 34 3.69 -5.99 5.23
N ALA A 35 3.13 -6.79 6.15
CA ALA A 35 2.83 -6.36 7.51
C ALA A 35 4.10 -5.89 8.24
N GLN A 36 5.20 -6.64 8.14
CA GLN A 36 6.48 -6.25 8.73
C GLN A 36 6.98 -4.91 8.19
N SER A 37 6.95 -4.72 6.87
CA SER A 37 7.38 -3.49 6.22
C SER A 37 6.54 -2.29 6.64
N LEU A 38 5.22 -2.47 6.78
CA LEU A 38 4.28 -1.43 7.16
C LEU A 38 4.30 -1.14 8.67
N ALA A 39 4.54 -2.14 9.50
CA ALA A 39 4.70 -2.01 10.95
C ALA A 39 5.92 -1.16 11.30
N ALA A 40 7.02 -1.34 10.57
CA ALA A 40 8.24 -0.55 10.70
C ALA A 40 8.09 0.91 10.23
N SER A 41 7.01 1.24 9.50
CA SER A 41 6.73 2.62 9.11
C SER A 41 6.22 3.45 10.29
N GLY A 42 6.54 4.74 10.29
CA GLY A 42 6.04 5.70 11.29
C GLY A 42 4.56 6.09 11.14
N TYR A 43 3.82 5.51 10.19
CA TYR A 43 2.41 5.87 9.95
C TYR A 43 1.46 5.09 10.84
N SER A 44 0.43 5.76 11.35
CA SER A 44 -0.70 5.08 11.99
C SER A 44 -1.46 4.21 11.00
N GLU A 45 -2.23 3.24 11.51
CA GLU A 45 -3.09 2.41 10.64
C GLU A 45 -4.07 3.25 9.82
N ALA A 46 -4.64 4.31 10.42
CA ALA A 46 -5.54 5.21 9.71
C ALA A 46 -4.82 5.96 8.57
N GLU A 47 -3.55 6.30 8.74
CA GLU A 47 -2.74 6.90 7.67
C GLU A 47 -2.38 5.89 6.59
N LEU A 48 -2.09 4.64 6.95
CA LEU A 48 -1.85 3.56 5.99
C LEU A 48 -3.11 3.25 5.15
N ASP A 49 -4.28 3.15 5.78
CA ASP A 49 -5.57 3.02 5.07
C ASP A 49 -5.81 4.20 4.13
N TRP A 50 -5.49 5.42 4.60
CA TRP A 50 -5.59 6.61 3.78
C TRP A 50 -4.64 6.56 2.58
N ILE A 51 -3.38 6.15 2.75
CA ILE A 51 -2.41 6.00 1.65
C ILE A 51 -2.93 4.99 0.63
N LEU A 52 -3.36 3.82 1.10
CA LEU A 52 -3.93 2.76 0.28
C LEU A 52 -5.08 3.30 -0.58
N ARG A 53 -6.08 3.91 0.05
CA ARG A 53 -7.33 4.32 -0.63
C ARG A 53 -7.18 5.59 -1.45
N ARG A 54 -6.28 6.50 -1.08
CA ARG A 54 -6.22 7.86 -1.65
C ARG A 54 -5.05 8.06 -2.61
N GLU A 55 -3.99 7.29 -2.47
CA GLU A 55 -2.79 7.41 -3.29
C GLU A 55 -2.66 6.26 -4.27
N LEU A 56 -2.87 5.03 -3.80
CA LEU A 56 -2.63 3.82 -4.60
C LEU A 56 -3.87 3.32 -5.33
N GLN A 57 -4.98 3.13 -4.63
CA GLN A 57 -6.17 2.52 -5.20
C GLN A 57 -6.69 3.22 -6.47
N PRO A 58 -6.76 4.57 -6.55
CA PRO A 58 -7.19 5.23 -7.78
C PRO A 58 -6.20 5.06 -8.95
N LEU A 59 -4.97 4.63 -8.69
CA LEU A 59 -3.94 4.36 -9.70
C LEU A 59 -3.96 2.89 -10.12
N LEU A 60 -4.03 1.99 -9.14
CA LEU A 60 -3.68 0.57 -9.31
C LEU A 60 -4.89 -0.37 -9.36
N GLN A 61 -6.11 0.08 -9.02
CA GLN A 61 -7.29 -0.80 -8.99
C GLN A 61 -7.61 -1.47 -10.34
N TRP A 62 -7.11 -0.95 -11.46
CA TRP A 62 -7.31 -1.55 -12.78
C TRP A 62 -6.40 -2.76 -13.04
N ASN A 63 -5.34 -2.92 -12.26
CA ASN A 63 -4.46 -4.09 -12.34
C ASN A 63 -5.15 -5.38 -11.88
N LEU A 64 -6.30 -5.25 -11.22
CA LEU A 64 -7.15 -6.36 -10.82
C LEU A 64 -8.03 -6.94 -11.93
N VAL A 65 -8.07 -6.29 -13.09
CA VAL A 65 -8.92 -6.75 -14.18
C VAL A 65 -8.27 -8.00 -14.81
N PRO A 66 -9.02 -9.08 -15.09
CA PRO A 66 -8.47 -10.37 -15.54
C PRO A 66 -7.60 -10.36 -16.82
N VAL A 67 -7.61 -9.26 -17.57
CA VAL A 67 -6.86 -9.10 -18.83
C VAL A 67 -5.45 -8.52 -18.60
N ALA A 68 -5.12 -8.14 -17.37
CA ALA A 68 -3.89 -7.39 -17.06
C ALA A 68 -2.58 -8.19 -17.24
N GLY A 69 -2.62 -9.53 -17.37
CA GLY A 69 -1.43 -10.39 -17.40
C GLY A 69 -0.74 -10.47 -16.03
N VAL A 70 0.24 -11.38 -15.87
CA VAL A 70 0.94 -11.58 -14.58
C VAL A 70 1.96 -10.48 -14.33
N TRP A 71 1.84 -9.78 -13.19
CA TRP A 71 2.81 -8.77 -12.75
C TRP A 71 3.64 -9.27 -11.58
N GLU A 72 4.96 -9.09 -11.64
CA GLU A 72 5.86 -9.46 -10.53
C GLU A 72 6.00 -8.34 -9.47
N GLY A 73 5.62 -7.10 -9.81
CA GLY A 73 5.72 -5.93 -8.94
C GLY A 73 5.49 -4.61 -9.70
N PHE A 74 5.71 -3.49 -9.01
CA PHE A 74 5.65 -2.14 -9.58
C PHE A 74 7.02 -1.46 -9.56
N ASP A 75 7.35 -0.74 -10.64
CA ASP A 75 8.54 0.10 -10.71
C ASP A 75 8.44 1.26 -9.68
N PRO A 76 9.39 1.39 -8.74
CA PRO A 76 9.33 2.39 -7.68
C PRO A 76 9.32 3.84 -8.18
N GLU A 77 10.16 4.15 -9.17
CA GLU A 77 10.24 5.47 -9.77
C GLU A 77 8.94 5.85 -10.48
N TRP A 78 8.38 4.94 -11.28
CA TRP A 78 7.10 5.12 -11.94
C TRP A 78 5.97 5.31 -10.95
N LEU A 79 5.94 4.53 -9.86
CA LEU A 79 4.90 4.60 -8.84
C LEU A 79 4.92 5.97 -8.14
N GLU A 80 6.11 6.44 -7.74
CA GLU A 80 6.29 7.76 -7.16
C GLU A 80 5.84 8.86 -8.13
N GLN A 81 6.36 8.86 -9.36
CA GLN A 81 6.05 9.90 -10.33
C GLN A 81 4.55 9.93 -10.64
N SER A 82 3.91 8.76 -10.72
CA SER A 82 2.47 8.62 -10.95
C SER A 82 1.62 9.12 -9.79
N ILE A 83 2.08 8.98 -8.55
CA ILE A 83 1.37 9.48 -7.36
C ILE A 83 1.59 10.99 -7.20
N ILE A 84 2.84 11.46 -7.29
CA ILE A 84 3.20 12.88 -7.14
C ILE A 84 2.66 13.73 -8.30
N GLY A 85 2.77 13.24 -9.54
CA GLY A 85 2.31 13.94 -10.74
C GLY A 85 0.79 14.07 -10.86
N ARG A 86 0.03 13.36 -10.01
CA ARG A 86 -1.43 13.33 -10.06
C ARG A 86 -2.05 14.61 -9.51
N ARG A 87 -2.29 15.58 -10.40
CA ARG A 87 -2.84 16.91 -10.06
C ARG A 87 -4.23 16.91 -9.40
N ARG A 88 -5.02 15.83 -9.54
CA ARG A 88 -6.29 15.64 -8.84
C ARG A 88 -6.30 14.29 -8.15
N ARG A 89 -6.39 14.29 -6.81
CA ARG A 89 -6.72 13.10 -6.02
C ARG A 89 -8.19 12.75 -6.27
N LEU A 90 -8.45 12.14 -7.42
CA LEU A 90 -9.79 11.74 -7.83
C LEU A 90 -10.39 10.85 -6.74
N ARG A 91 -11.59 11.19 -6.29
CA ARG A 91 -12.46 10.24 -5.58
C ARG A 91 -13.08 9.33 -6.63
N LEU A 92 -12.26 8.49 -7.25
CA LEU A 92 -12.79 7.45 -8.11
C LEU A 92 -13.65 6.52 -7.25
N PRO A 93 -14.80 6.06 -7.75
CA PRO A 93 -15.46 4.93 -7.11
C PRO A 93 -14.45 3.79 -7.01
N CYS A 94 -14.37 3.25 -5.81
CA CYS A 94 -13.63 2.05 -5.50
C CYS A 94 -14.34 0.90 -6.21
N LEU A 95 -13.94 0.59 -7.44
CA LEU A 95 -14.53 -0.49 -8.23
C LEU A 95 -14.06 -1.85 -7.71
N PHE A 96 -12.88 -1.86 -7.09
CA PHE A 96 -12.29 -3.03 -6.48
C PHE A 96 -11.79 -2.70 -5.06
N PRO A 97 -12.65 -2.85 -4.03
CA PRO A 97 -12.21 -2.74 -2.65
C PRO A 97 -11.23 -3.86 -2.34
N ARG A 98 -10.03 -3.50 -1.86
CA ARG A 98 -9.07 -4.48 -1.34
C ARG A 98 -9.50 -4.90 0.06
N ASP A 99 -10.22 -6.01 0.14
CA ASP A 99 -10.64 -6.64 1.41
C ASP A 99 -9.44 -7.10 2.26
N ASP A 100 -8.31 -7.35 1.61
CA ASP A 100 -7.03 -7.73 2.23
C ASP A 100 -6.53 -6.70 3.25
N TRP A 101 -6.95 -5.43 3.13
CA TRP A 101 -6.59 -4.40 4.10
C TRP A 101 -6.97 -4.79 5.53
N ARG A 102 -8.13 -5.41 5.74
CA ARG A 102 -8.58 -5.77 7.09
C ARG A 102 -7.65 -6.82 7.72
N ARG A 103 -7.21 -7.80 6.93
CA ARG A 103 -6.25 -8.84 7.36
C ARG A 103 -4.88 -8.23 7.61
N LEU A 104 -4.42 -7.39 6.68
CA LEU A 104 -3.12 -6.72 6.77
C LEU A 104 -3.05 -5.79 7.99
N ALA A 105 -4.12 -5.04 8.28
CA ALA A 105 -4.19 -4.16 9.45
C ALA A 105 -4.06 -4.92 10.78
N VAL A 106 -4.64 -6.12 10.88
CA VAL A 106 -4.47 -6.99 12.05
C VAL A 106 -3.01 -7.40 12.18
N LEU A 107 -2.40 -7.90 11.11
CA LEU A 107 -1.00 -8.32 11.11
C LEU A 107 -0.04 -7.17 11.47
N ILE A 108 -0.30 -5.95 10.97
CA ILE A 108 0.51 -4.77 11.32
C ILE A 108 0.49 -4.50 12.82
N ARG A 109 -0.67 -4.65 13.48
CA ARG A 109 -0.77 -4.47 14.94
C ARG A 109 0.02 -5.54 15.68
N GLU A 110 -0.16 -6.80 15.29
CA GLU A 110 0.56 -7.94 15.88
C GLU A 110 2.08 -7.78 15.73
N GLU A 111 2.56 -7.29 14.58
CA GLU A 111 3.98 -7.02 14.37
C GLU A 111 4.50 -5.92 15.29
N ARG A 112 3.75 -4.83 15.45
CA ARG A 112 4.12 -3.73 16.36
C ARG A 112 4.16 -4.17 17.82
N GLU A 113 3.18 -4.96 18.24
CA GLU A 113 3.15 -5.55 19.59
C GLU A 113 4.35 -6.47 19.82
N ARG A 114 4.70 -7.30 18.83
CA ARG A 114 5.85 -8.20 18.90
C ARG A 114 7.17 -7.44 18.97
N SER A 115 7.33 -6.39 18.17
CA SER A 115 8.52 -5.53 18.24
C SER A 115 8.64 -4.84 19.60
N ALA A 116 7.55 -4.32 20.14
CA ALA A 116 7.56 -3.66 21.45
C ALA A 116 7.85 -4.63 22.62
N ALA A 117 7.54 -5.92 22.47
CA ALA A 117 7.86 -6.95 23.46
C ALA A 117 9.31 -7.48 23.36
N ALA A 118 10.02 -7.17 22.28
CA ALA A 118 11.41 -7.58 22.06
C ALA A 118 12.44 -6.52 22.52
N ASP A 119 11.98 -5.30 22.81
CA ASP A 119 12.76 -4.18 23.37
C ASP A 119 12.70 -4.16 24.91
#